data_AF-R6CNR5-F1
#
_entry.id   AF-R6CNR5-F1
#
_cell.length_a   1.000
_cell.length_b   1.000
_cell.length_c   1.000
_cell.angle_alpha   90.00
_cell.angle_beta   90.00
_cell.angle_gamma   90.00
#
_symmetry.space_group_name_H-M   'P 1'
#
loop_
_entity.id
_entity.type
_entity.pdbx_description
1 polymer ?
#
loop_
_entity_poly.entity_id
_entity_poly.type
_entity_poly.pdbx_seq_one_letter_code
_entity_poly.pdbx_strand_id
1 'polypeptide(L)'
;MECPKCRKTVSEYDYECPYCGVKIKQRPEKKPKKVRAKAADSGEKVKRGFFMRKKPPMPPPPDAERKKSGSGLRIAALIICGVLIVIIIVAVAVSLAGSKGEKYAESAAEYIGSGLSTIESKTDMHFLDESKYSGVNSAVAFDYVLESDKSTSVWGVEYPEWAVFLKMSSADFVTDVTYTDFSVVHKDIRGVKHKELIDLDSFDENAKQAKVMNYIDIDPYSICYSQSGRVTYTYKYYYKLDNGDEQAAVLRVVFNEDGKFKYSTTELVYPDNM
;
A
#
# COMPACT_ATOMS: atom_id res chain seq x y z
N MET A 1 5.43 9.80 -27.47
CA MET A 1 4.59 11.00 -27.23
C MET A 1 4.87 11.55 -25.84
N GLU A 2 4.56 12.81 -25.53
CA GLU A 2 4.75 13.37 -24.18
C GLU A 2 3.44 13.32 -23.39
N CYS A 3 3.54 13.04 -22.08
CA CYS A 3 2.37 13.02 -21.22
C CYS A 3 1.85 14.45 -21.00
N PRO A 4 0.57 14.74 -21.26
CA PRO A 4 0.03 16.11 -21.14
C PRO A 4 0.02 16.64 -19.70
N LYS A 5 0.10 15.76 -18.69
CA LYS A 5 0.06 16.14 -17.27
C LYS A 5 1.45 16.30 -16.64
N CYS A 6 2.36 15.36 -16.89
CA CYS A 6 3.69 15.36 -16.26
C CYS A 6 4.85 15.63 -17.22
N ARG A 7 4.56 15.84 -18.53
CA ARG A 7 5.51 16.12 -19.62
C ARG A 7 6.62 15.08 -19.82
N LYS A 8 6.61 13.98 -19.08
CA LYS A 8 7.53 12.85 -19.28
C LYS A 8 7.19 12.12 -20.58
N THR A 9 8.23 11.64 -21.26
CA THR A 9 8.11 10.88 -22.51
C THR A 9 7.46 9.52 -22.24
N VAL A 10 6.42 9.20 -23.01
CA VAL A 10 5.57 8.01 -22.88
C VAL A 10 5.40 7.30 -24.20
N SER A 11 5.27 5.97 -24.14
CA SER A 11 5.11 5.13 -25.32
C SER A 11 3.77 5.43 -25.99
N GLU A 12 3.74 5.33 -27.32
CA GLU A 12 2.52 5.55 -28.10
C GLU A 12 1.49 4.43 -27.90
N TYR A 13 1.88 3.32 -27.29
CA TYR A 13 1.01 2.19 -27.01
C TYR A 13 0.40 2.22 -25.60
N ASP A 14 0.80 3.18 -24.77
CA ASP A 14 0.33 3.29 -23.39
C ASP A 14 -1.06 3.94 -23.33
N TYR A 15 -2.01 3.25 -22.72
CA TYR A 15 -3.36 3.77 -22.46
C TYR A 15 -3.38 4.75 -21.29
N GLU A 16 -2.42 4.64 -20.37
CA GLU A 16 -2.28 5.45 -19.16
C GLU A 16 -0.81 5.82 -18.96
N CYS A 17 -0.55 7.03 -18.48
CA CYS A 17 0.80 7.48 -18.20
C CYS A 17 1.38 6.68 -17.03
N PRO A 18 2.50 5.95 -17.21
CA PRO A 18 3.10 5.15 -16.16
C PRO A 18 3.70 6.00 -15.03
N TYR A 19 3.90 7.30 -15.24
CA TYR A 19 4.49 8.20 -14.25
C TYR A 19 3.48 8.97 -13.41
N CYS A 20 2.24 9.16 -13.90
CA CYS A 20 1.27 10.01 -13.22
C CYS A 20 -0.18 9.50 -13.31
N GLY A 21 -0.40 8.33 -13.90
CA GLY A 21 -1.69 7.65 -13.99
C GLY A 21 -2.74 8.33 -14.88
N VAL A 22 -2.39 9.38 -15.62
CA VAL A 22 -3.37 10.06 -16.48
C VAL A 22 -3.68 9.20 -17.70
N LYS A 23 -4.96 8.99 -18.01
CA LYS A 23 -5.37 8.22 -19.21
C LYS A 23 -5.00 8.99 -20.47
N ILE A 24 -4.14 8.42 -21.29
CA ILE A 24 -3.62 9.01 -22.54
C ILE A 24 -4.48 8.57 -23.73
N LYS A 25 -5.02 7.35 -23.72
CA LYS A 25 -5.86 6.82 -24.80
C LYS A 25 -7.07 6.07 -24.25
N GLN A 26 -8.21 6.16 -24.92
CA GLN A 26 -9.39 5.36 -24.60
C GLN A 26 -9.16 3.90 -25.06
N ARG A 27 -9.38 2.95 -24.14
CA ARG A 27 -9.23 1.52 -24.43
C ARG A 27 -10.40 1.08 -25.32
N PRO A 28 -10.17 0.33 -26.42
CA PRO A 28 -11.26 -0.16 -27.25
C PRO A 28 -12.15 -1.12 -26.44
N GLU A 29 -13.46 -0.86 -26.43
CA GLU A 29 -14.44 -1.68 -25.73
C GLU A 29 -14.49 -3.09 -26.33
N LYS A 30 -14.26 -4.12 -25.50
CA LYS A 30 -14.48 -5.52 -25.88
C LYS A 30 -15.97 -5.78 -25.97
N LYS A 31 -16.51 -5.95 -27.19
CA LYS A 31 -17.88 -6.44 -27.41
C LYS A 31 -18.05 -7.83 -26.77
N PRO A 32 -19.11 -8.07 -25.99
CA PRO A 32 -19.35 -9.39 -25.37
C PRO A 32 -19.68 -10.44 -26.43
N LYS A 33 -18.98 -11.58 -26.37
CA LYS A 33 -19.28 -12.76 -27.19
C LYS A 33 -20.63 -13.36 -26.76
N LYS A 34 -21.60 -13.39 -27.68
CA LYS A 34 -22.87 -14.11 -27.51
C LYS A 34 -22.62 -15.62 -27.48
N VAL A 35 -22.86 -16.26 -26.34
CA VAL A 35 -22.97 -17.72 -26.25
C VAL A 35 -24.34 -18.11 -26.81
N ARG A 36 -24.35 -18.85 -27.92
CA ARG A 36 -25.54 -19.43 -28.53
C ARG A 36 -25.97 -20.67 -27.74
N ALA A 37 -27.20 -20.68 -27.24
CA ALA A 37 -27.89 -21.90 -26.85
C ALA A 37 -28.19 -22.74 -28.10
N LYS A 38 -27.93 -24.05 -28.04
CA LYS A 38 -28.49 -25.05 -28.97
C LYS A 38 -29.35 -26.00 -28.15
N ALA A 39 -30.57 -26.22 -28.63
CA ALA A 39 -31.54 -27.13 -28.08
C ALA A 39 -31.46 -28.52 -28.73
N ALA A 40 -31.96 -29.50 -27.96
CA ALA A 40 -32.54 -30.80 -28.30
C ALA A 40 -31.62 -31.93 -28.79
N ASP A 41 -31.56 -33.02 -28.02
CA ASP A 41 -32.05 -34.32 -28.48
C ASP A 41 -32.46 -35.21 -27.28
N SER A 42 -33.11 -36.31 -27.59
CA SER A 42 -34.15 -37.06 -26.90
C SER A 42 -33.70 -38.41 -26.30
N GLY A 43 -34.54 -39.01 -25.45
CA GLY A 43 -34.50 -40.41 -24.98
C GLY A 43 -33.83 -40.62 -23.61
N GLU A 44 -34.23 -41.53 -22.72
CA GLU A 44 -35.39 -42.40 -22.55
C GLU A 44 -35.41 -42.86 -21.06
N LYS A 45 -36.62 -43.01 -20.49
CA LYS A 45 -37.09 -43.68 -19.24
C LYS A 45 -36.07 -44.34 -18.27
N VAL A 46 -36.29 -44.19 -16.95
CA VAL A 46 -36.60 -45.30 -15.98
C VAL A 46 -37.34 -44.75 -14.74
N LYS A 47 -38.28 -45.56 -14.23
CA LYS A 47 -39.31 -45.36 -13.20
C LYS A 47 -38.82 -45.32 -11.74
N ARG A 48 -39.63 -44.66 -10.88
CA ARG A 48 -40.11 -45.00 -9.51
C ARG A 48 -40.24 -43.67 -8.74
N GLY A 49 -41.39 -43.19 -8.27
CA GLY A 49 -42.60 -43.84 -7.80
C GLY A 49 -42.71 -43.60 -6.30
N PHE A 50 -43.36 -42.51 -5.87
CA PHE A 50 -43.99 -42.42 -4.56
C PHE A 50 -45.20 -41.46 -4.62
N PHE A 51 -46.36 -42.03 -4.31
CA PHE A 51 -47.66 -41.38 -4.24
C PHE A 51 -47.74 -40.43 -3.05
N MET A 52 -48.46 -39.31 -3.18
CA MET A 52 -49.45 -38.85 -2.19
C MET A 52 -50.37 -37.77 -2.81
N ARG A 53 -51.61 -38.21 -3.07
CA ARG A 53 -52.92 -37.53 -3.06
C ARG A 53 -53.04 -36.02 -3.37
N LYS A 54 -53.78 -35.74 -4.46
CA LYS A 54 -54.43 -34.45 -4.80
C LYS A 54 -55.61 -34.14 -3.86
N LYS A 55 -55.78 -32.86 -3.50
CA LYS A 55 -57.09 -32.23 -3.23
C LYS A 55 -57.38 -31.16 -4.31
N PRO A 56 -58.64 -30.98 -4.74
CA PRO A 56 -59.03 -30.08 -5.83
C PRO A 56 -59.03 -28.58 -5.45
N PRO A 57 -59.07 -27.66 -6.43
CA PRO A 57 -58.78 -26.23 -6.27
C PRO A 57 -60.02 -25.44 -5.82
N MET A 58 -59.79 -24.30 -5.14
CA MET A 58 -60.80 -23.26 -4.94
C MET A 58 -60.41 -21.97 -5.70
N PRO A 59 -61.42 -21.20 -6.17
CA PRO A 59 -61.26 -20.05 -7.07
C PRO A 59 -60.65 -18.81 -6.38
N PRO A 60 -60.12 -17.85 -7.16
CA PRO A 60 -59.37 -16.71 -6.63
C PRO A 60 -60.30 -15.58 -6.13
N PRO A 61 -59.92 -14.84 -5.08
CA PRO A 61 -60.40 -13.48 -4.84
C PRO A 61 -59.51 -12.44 -5.54
N PRO A 62 -60.03 -11.22 -5.75
CA PRO A 62 -59.64 -10.35 -6.86
C PRO A 62 -58.45 -9.44 -6.56
N ASP A 63 -57.68 -9.17 -7.62
CA ASP A 63 -56.85 -8.01 -7.93
C ASP A 63 -56.47 -7.09 -6.76
N ALA A 64 -55.34 -7.40 -6.13
CA ALA A 64 -54.53 -6.38 -5.47
C ALA A 64 -53.39 -5.98 -6.41
N GLU A 65 -53.60 -4.91 -7.17
CA GLU A 65 -52.54 -4.18 -7.85
C GLU A 65 -51.48 -3.74 -6.83
N ARG A 66 -50.47 -4.57 -6.58
CA ARG A 66 -49.24 -4.11 -5.94
C ARG A 66 -48.43 -3.32 -6.96
N LYS A 67 -48.63 -1.99 -6.96
CA LYS A 67 -47.70 -1.03 -7.56
C LYS A 67 -46.27 -1.38 -7.14
N LYS A 68 -45.48 -1.84 -8.09
CA LYS A 68 -44.02 -2.00 -7.98
C LYS A 68 -43.41 -0.61 -7.72
N SER A 69 -43.19 -0.27 -6.46
CA SER A 69 -42.31 0.84 -6.07
C SER A 69 -40.85 0.43 -6.32
N GLY A 70 -40.46 0.45 -7.60
CA GLY A 70 -39.10 0.14 -8.04
C GLY A 70 -38.18 1.36 -8.15
N SER A 71 -38.66 2.56 -7.82
CA SER A 71 -37.90 3.81 -7.96
C SER A 71 -37.09 4.16 -6.71
N GLY A 72 -37.64 3.95 -5.51
CA GLY A 72 -36.94 4.25 -4.25
C GLY A 72 -35.68 3.42 -4.04
N LEU A 73 -35.73 2.13 -4.39
CA LEU A 73 -34.58 1.21 -4.25
C LEU A 73 -33.45 1.55 -5.24
N ARG A 74 -33.79 2.02 -6.45
CA ARG A 74 -32.80 2.44 -7.46
C ARG A 74 -32.12 3.75 -7.08
N ILE A 75 -32.87 4.70 -6.52
CA ILE A 75 -32.32 5.97 -6.04
C ILE A 75 -31.44 5.72 -4.80
N ALA A 76 -31.89 4.89 -3.85
CA ALA A 76 -31.09 4.51 -2.69
C ALA A 76 -29.79 3.77 -3.08
N ALA A 77 -29.84 2.85 -4.06
CA ALA A 77 -28.66 2.17 -4.57
C ALA A 77 -27.65 3.12 -5.23
N LEU A 78 -28.13 4.13 -5.98
CA LEU A 78 -27.28 5.16 -6.59
C LEU A 78 -26.61 6.06 -5.53
N ILE A 79 -27.32 6.42 -4.47
CA ILE A 79 -26.76 7.20 -3.36
C ILE A 79 -25.66 6.40 -2.64
N ILE A 80 -25.91 5.12 -2.34
CA ILE A 80 -24.92 4.23 -1.70
C ILE A 80 -23.68 4.04 -2.60
N CYS A 81 -23.88 3.85 -3.91
CA CYS A 81 -22.76 3.77 -4.86
C CYS A 81 -21.96 5.08 -4.92
N GLY A 82 -22.64 6.23 -4.88
CA GLY A 82 -21.98 7.54 -4.84
C GLY A 82 -21.12 7.71 -3.59
N VAL A 83 -21.64 7.36 -2.41
CA VAL A 83 -20.90 7.40 -1.15
C VAL A 83 -19.69 6.46 -1.18
N LEU A 84 -19.85 5.23 -1.70
CA LEU A 84 -18.72 4.29 -1.85
C LEU A 84 -17.64 4.82 -2.80
N ILE A 85 -18.03 5.45 -3.91
CA ILE A 85 -17.05 6.08 -4.83
C ILE A 85 -16.30 7.21 -4.13
N VAL A 86 -16.98 8.06 -3.35
CA VAL A 86 -16.32 9.12 -2.58
C VAL A 86 -15.35 8.52 -1.54
N ILE A 87 -15.75 7.48 -0.82
CA ILE A 87 -14.87 6.77 0.12
C ILE A 87 -13.65 6.20 -0.60
N ILE A 88 -13.83 5.58 -1.77
CA ILE A 88 -12.72 5.04 -2.57
C ILE A 88 -11.82 6.19 -3.05
N ILE A 89 -12.36 7.31 -3.51
CA ILE A 89 -11.56 8.47 -3.95
C ILE A 89 -10.76 9.04 -2.77
N VAL A 90 -11.36 9.18 -1.58
CA VAL A 90 -10.66 9.64 -0.38
C VAL A 90 -9.59 8.64 0.04
N ALA A 91 -9.90 7.34 0.07
CA ALA A 91 -8.94 6.30 0.38
C ALA A 91 -7.77 6.29 -0.61
N VAL A 92 -8.04 6.40 -1.91
CA VAL A 92 -7.03 6.49 -2.98
C VAL A 92 -6.22 7.79 -2.87
N ALA A 93 -6.84 8.93 -2.54
CA ALA A 93 -6.13 10.18 -2.33
C ALA A 93 -5.20 10.14 -1.11
N VAL A 94 -5.63 9.49 -0.03
CA VAL A 94 -4.82 9.27 1.18
C VAL A 94 -3.70 8.27 0.92
N SER A 95 -3.93 7.22 0.12
CA SER A 95 -2.91 6.23 -0.22
C SER A 95 -1.95 6.67 -1.33
N LEU A 96 -2.32 7.63 -2.19
CA LEU A 96 -1.40 8.24 -3.17
C LEU A 96 -0.62 9.43 -2.60
N ALA A 97 -1.06 10.00 -1.49
CA ALA A 97 -0.31 10.99 -0.75
C ALA A 97 0.55 10.26 0.28
N GLY A 98 1.77 9.89 -0.10
CA GLY A 98 2.80 9.47 0.86
C GLY A 98 2.79 10.40 2.08
N SER A 99 3.09 9.83 3.25
CA SER A 99 2.96 10.54 4.51
C SER A 99 3.74 11.87 4.44
N LYS A 100 3.34 12.87 5.23
CA LYS A 100 4.04 14.16 5.24
C LYS A 100 5.55 13.99 5.47
N GLY A 101 5.92 13.03 6.33
CA GLY A 101 7.32 12.68 6.58
C GLY A 101 8.03 12.03 5.41
N GLU A 102 7.37 11.14 4.66
CA GLU A 102 7.96 10.51 3.47
C GLU A 102 8.34 11.56 2.42
N LYS A 103 7.44 12.51 2.14
CA LYS A 103 7.71 13.63 1.21
C LYS A 103 8.85 14.53 1.69
N TYR A 104 8.96 14.73 3.00
CA TYR A 104 10.06 15.49 3.57
C TYR A 104 11.39 14.77 3.41
N ALA A 105 11.42 13.46 3.64
CA ALA A 105 12.61 12.65 3.39
C ALA A 105 13.00 12.64 1.91
N GLU A 106 12.04 12.45 0.99
CA GLU A 106 12.30 12.54 -0.46
C GLU A 106 12.90 13.89 -0.84
N SER A 107 12.32 14.99 -0.37
CA SER A 107 12.80 16.33 -0.68
C SER A 107 14.17 16.63 -0.06
N ALA A 108 14.47 16.12 1.15
CA ALA A 108 15.80 16.24 1.74
C ALA A 108 16.84 15.34 1.02
N ALA A 109 16.41 14.17 0.54
CA ALA A 109 17.28 13.23 -0.17
C ALA A 109 17.84 13.80 -1.49
N GLU A 110 17.12 14.70 -2.15
CA GLU A 110 17.60 15.42 -3.34
C GLU A 110 18.89 16.23 -3.09
N TYR A 111 19.19 16.54 -1.82
CA TYR A 111 20.35 17.33 -1.40
C TYR A 111 21.41 16.52 -0.65
N ILE A 112 21.33 15.19 -0.69
CA ILE A 112 22.42 14.32 -0.19
C ILE A 112 23.75 14.74 -0.83
N GLY A 113 24.82 14.79 -0.03
CA GLY A 113 26.11 15.35 -0.41
C GLY A 113 26.25 16.85 -0.14
N SER A 114 25.19 17.53 0.31
CA SER A 114 25.23 18.93 0.77
C SER A 114 25.23 19.02 2.31
N GLY A 115 25.63 20.17 2.85
CA GLY A 115 25.53 20.45 4.29
C GLY A 115 24.09 20.75 4.73
N LEU A 116 23.83 20.65 6.04
CA LEU A 116 22.49 20.85 6.65
C LEU A 116 21.85 22.18 6.22
N SER A 117 22.59 23.28 6.27
CA SER A 117 22.10 24.62 5.92
C SER A 117 21.58 24.73 4.48
N THR A 118 22.13 23.94 3.55
CA THR A 118 21.65 23.89 2.17
C THR A 118 20.30 23.18 2.11
N ILE A 119 20.14 22.08 2.84
CA ILE A 119 18.86 21.37 2.92
C ILE A 119 17.80 22.31 3.49
N GLU A 120 18.04 22.85 4.70
CA GLU A 120 17.06 23.68 5.40
C GLU A 120 16.62 24.90 4.58
N SER A 121 17.56 25.59 3.93
CA SER A 121 17.25 26.75 3.09
C SER A 121 16.49 26.41 1.80
N LYS A 122 16.69 25.21 1.24
CA LYS A 122 16.06 24.79 -0.01
C LYS A 122 14.72 24.10 0.19
N THR A 123 14.54 23.44 1.32
CA THR A 123 13.34 22.64 1.61
C THR A 123 12.40 23.29 2.62
N ASP A 124 12.80 24.42 3.24
CA ASP A 124 12.07 25.09 4.33
C ASP A 124 11.79 24.13 5.50
N MET A 125 12.77 23.26 5.77
CA MET A 125 12.76 22.33 6.88
C MET A 125 13.72 22.82 7.96
N HIS A 126 13.40 22.52 9.21
CA HIS A 126 14.26 22.81 10.34
C HIS A 126 14.50 21.52 11.10
N PHE A 127 15.74 21.03 11.06
CA PHE A 127 16.09 19.82 11.77
C PHE A 127 16.62 20.16 13.16
N LEU A 128 16.31 19.28 14.11
CA LEU A 128 16.75 19.35 15.48
C LEU A 128 17.97 18.45 15.66
N ASP A 129 18.88 18.82 16.55
CA ASP A 129 19.98 17.95 17.00
C ASP A 129 19.52 16.89 18.02
N GLU A 130 18.39 17.13 18.68
CA GLU A 130 17.77 16.19 19.62
C GLU A 130 16.25 16.06 19.37
N SER A 131 15.72 14.84 19.47
CA SER A 131 14.27 14.60 19.42
C SER A 131 13.61 15.00 20.73
N LYS A 132 12.36 15.48 20.68
CA LYS A 132 11.57 15.66 21.91
C LYS A 132 11.15 14.34 22.57
N TYR A 133 11.37 13.21 21.90
CA TYR A 133 11.04 11.86 22.38
C TYR A 133 12.30 11.11 22.81
N SER A 134 12.40 10.81 24.10
CA SER A 134 13.55 10.09 24.67
C SER A 134 13.76 8.70 24.04
N GLY A 135 12.69 8.03 23.61
CA GLY A 135 12.77 6.76 22.90
C GLY A 135 13.56 6.87 21.60
N VAL A 136 13.40 7.97 20.86
CA VAL A 136 14.15 8.24 19.63
C VAL A 136 15.63 8.49 19.96
N ASN A 137 15.92 9.36 20.93
CA ASN A 137 17.31 9.68 21.34
C ASN A 137 18.07 8.46 21.87
N SER A 138 17.36 7.48 22.44
CA SER A 138 17.97 6.28 23.03
C SER A 138 18.14 5.13 22.04
N ALA A 139 17.24 5.00 21.07
CA ALA A 139 17.16 3.81 20.21
C ALA A 139 17.63 4.05 18.77
N VAL A 140 17.75 5.30 18.33
CA VAL A 140 18.07 5.64 16.94
C VAL A 140 19.35 6.47 16.90
N ALA A 141 20.29 6.07 16.06
CA ALA A 141 21.48 6.86 15.77
C ALA A 141 21.18 7.85 14.63
N PHE A 142 21.32 9.14 14.91
CA PHE A 142 21.16 10.23 13.93
C PHE A 142 22.02 11.43 14.36
N ASP A 143 22.30 12.33 13.41
CA ASP A 143 22.94 13.62 13.71
C ASP A 143 21.90 14.73 13.80
N TYR A 144 20.85 14.65 12.97
CA TYR A 144 19.72 15.57 13.02
C TYR A 144 18.39 14.86 12.76
N VAL A 145 17.29 15.41 13.27
CA VAL A 145 15.95 14.85 13.17
C VAL A 145 14.89 15.92 12.88
N LEU A 146 13.98 15.62 11.97
CA LEU A 146 12.73 16.35 11.76
C LEU A 146 11.59 15.39 12.09
N GLU A 147 10.66 15.80 12.94
CA GLU A 147 9.66 14.88 13.49
C GLU A 147 8.24 15.43 13.47
N SER A 148 7.27 14.53 13.53
CA SER A 148 5.86 14.88 13.62
C SER A 148 5.52 15.62 14.92
N ASP A 149 4.59 16.57 14.83
CA ASP A 149 3.95 17.19 15.99
C ASP A 149 3.05 16.21 16.77
N LYS A 150 2.62 15.13 16.11
CA LYS A 150 1.81 14.07 16.72
C LYS A 150 2.71 12.98 17.30
N SER A 151 2.25 12.37 18.38
CA SER A 151 2.91 11.23 19.02
C SER A 151 2.14 9.93 18.82
N THR A 152 2.82 8.82 19.04
CA THR A 152 2.25 7.49 19.13
C THR A 152 2.97 6.69 20.21
N SER A 153 2.23 5.85 20.92
CA SER A 153 2.77 5.03 22.00
C SER A 153 3.09 3.64 21.47
N VAL A 154 4.31 3.18 21.66
CA VAL A 154 4.74 1.83 21.32
C VAL A 154 5.25 1.18 22.60
N TRP A 155 4.48 0.23 23.14
CA TRP A 155 4.83 -0.51 24.37
C TRP A 155 5.15 0.40 25.57
N GLY A 156 4.41 1.51 25.71
CA GLY A 156 4.57 2.46 26.81
C GLY A 156 5.69 3.47 26.62
N VAL A 157 6.37 3.47 25.47
CA VAL A 157 7.34 4.50 25.07
C VAL A 157 6.69 5.39 24.01
N GLU A 158 6.75 6.71 24.23
CA GLU A 158 6.25 7.69 23.27
C GLU A 158 7.29 7.94 22.17
N TYR A 159 6.82 7.89 20.92
CA TYR A 159 7.55 8.21 19.70
C TYR A 159 6.77 9.27 18.91
N PRO A 160 7.41 10.01 17.98
CA PRO A 160 6.64 10.77 17.00
C PRO A 160 5.86 9.81 16.11
N GLU A 161 4.74 10.24 15.52
CA GLU A 161 4.05 9.44 14.50
C GLU A 161 5.01 9.04 13.37
N TRP A 162 5.86 9.98 12.96
CA TRP A 162 6.94 9.75 12.01
C TRP A 162 8.14 10.67 12.30
N ALA A 163 9.32 10.27 11.85
CA ALA A 163 10.53 11.10 11.87
C ALA A 163 11.35 10.93 10.59
N VAL A 164 12.12 11.97 10.26
CA VAL A 164 13.13 12.00 9.21
C VAL A 164 14.47 12.28 9.87
N PHE A 165 15.41 11.35 9.72
CA PHE A 165 16.74 11.40 10.30
C PHE A 165 17.76 11.74 9.23
N LEU A 166 18.70 12.63 9.56
CA LEU A 166 19.88 12.90 8.76
C LEU A 166 21.10 12.28 9.43
N LYS A 167 21.96 11.70 8.59
CA LYS A 167 23.30 11.29 8.99
C LYS A 167 24.35 12.09 8.24
N MET A 168 25.30 12.65 8.97
CA MET A 168 26.37 13.50 8.47
C MET A 168 27.65 12.69 8.29
N SER A 169 28.45 13.07 7.30
CA SER A 169 29.84 12.65 7.20
C SER A 169 30.72 13.49 8.14
N SER A 170 31.96 13.02 8.38
CA SER A 170 32.98 13.80 9.08
C SER A 170 33.43 15.06 8.34
N ALA A 171 33.06 15.21 7.06
CA ALA A 171 33.36 16.38 6.24
C ALA A 171 32.14 17.32 6.12
N ASP A 172 31.17 17.21 7.04
CA ASP A 172 30.02 18.11 7.19
C ASP A 172 29.06 18.14 5.99
N PHE A 173 28.76 16.96 5.45
CA PHE A 173 27.71 16.79 4.45
C PHE A 173 26.80 15.61 4.77
N VAL A 174 25.53 15.67 4.36
CA VAL A 174 24.56 14.60 4.56
C VAL A 174 24.89 13.39 3.70
N THR A 175 24.94 12.22 4.32
CA THR A 175 25.23 10.91 3.71
C THR A 175 23.98 10.07 3.53
N ASP A 176 23.08 10.09 4.52
CA ASP A 176 21.86 9.31 4.49
C ASP A 176 20.69 10.14 5.03
N VAL A 177 19.52 9.96 4.41
CA VAL A 177 18.23 10.51 4.85
C VAL A 177 17.29 9.34 5.10
N THR A 178 16.81 9.20 6.32
CA THR A 178 15.97 8.05 6.72
C THR A 178 14.62 8.52 7.24
N TYR A 179 13.56 8.16 6.53
CA TYR A 179 12.19 8.26 7.02
C TYR A 179 11.85 7.03 7.88
N THR A 180 11.12 7.22 8.98
CA THR A 180 10.56 6.15 9.82
C THR A 180 9.14 6.49 10.22
N ASP A 181 8.23 5.53 10.06
CA ASP A 181 6.84 5.58 10.49
C ASP A 181 6.64 4.70 11.74
N PHE A 182 6.60 5.33 12.92
CA PHE A 182 6.39 4.60 14.17
C PHE A 182 4.93 4.14 14.33
N SER A 183 4.00 4.73 13.58
CA SER A 183 2.61 4.28 13.57
C SER A 183 2.45 2.87 12.99
N VAL A 184 3.39 2.38 12.18
CA VAL A 184 3.36 1.00 11.66
C VAL A 184 3.45 -0.04 12.79
N VAL A 185 4.17 0.27 13.88
CA VAL A 185 4.43 -0.66 15.00
C VAL A 185 3.62 -0.32 16.26
N HIS A 186 2.73 0.69 16.24
CA HIS A 186 2.02 1.12 17.45
C HIS A 186 1.14 0.02 18.07
N LYS A 187 0.55 -0.85 17.24
CA LYS A 187 -0.29 -1.96 17.72
C LYS A 187 0.53 -3.11 18.26
N ASP A 188 1.68 -3.38 17.66
CA ASP A 188 2.54 -4.51 17.96
C ASP A 188 3.97 -4.17 17.53
N ILE A 189 4.92 -4.23 18.47
CA ILE A 189 6.33 -3.89 18.24
C ILE A 189 6.96 -4.76 17.15
N ARG A 190 6.44 -5.99 16.96
CA ARG A 190 6.88 -6.93 15.93
C ARG A 190 6.52 -6.45 14.53
N GLY A 191 5.59 -5.50 14.41
CA GLY A 191 5.14 -4.88 13.17
C GLY A 191 3.80 -5.40 12.67
N VAL A 192 3.61 -5.40 11.36
CA VAL A 192 2.33 -5.76 10.73
C VAL A 192 2.16 -7.27 10.69
N LYS A 193 0.98 -7.78 11.05
CA LYS A 193 0.68 -9.21 10.90
C LYS A 193 0.59 -9.57 9.42
N HIS A 194 1.44 -10.50 8.96
CA HIS A 194 1.45 -11.04 7.62
C HIS A 194 1.04 -12.52 7.63
N LYS A 195 0.67 -13.06 6.46
CA LYS A 195 0.18 -14.44 6.33
C LYS A 195 1.29 -15.47 6.53
N GLU A 196 2.46 -15.18 5.97
CA GLU A 196 3.62 -16.08 5.91
C GLU A 196 4.92 -15.27 5.77
N LEU A 197 6.06 -15.96 5.73
CA LEU A 197 7.35 -15.36 5.41
C LEU A 197 7.30 -14.75 4.00
N ILE A 198 7.74 -13.50 3.87
CA ILE A 198 7.82 -12.84 2.56
C ILE A 198 9.13 -13.28 1.88
N ASP A 199 8.99 -14.01 0.78
CA ASP A 199 10.10 -14.51 -0.03
C ASP A 199 10.21 -13.73 -1.35
N LEU A 200 11.35 -13.06 -1.54
CA LEU A 200 11.64 -12.27 -2.74
C LEU A 200 12.66 -12.95 -3.67
N ASP A 201 13.08 -14.19 -3.40
CA ASP A 201 14.08 -14.91 -4.20
C ASP A 201 13.61 -15.15 -5.65
N SER A 202 12.30 -15.10 -5.87
CA SER A 202 11.69 -15.21 -7.21
C SER A 202 11.79 -13.93 -8.06
N PHE A 203 12.26 -12.81 -7.49
CA PHE A 203 12.41 -11.55 -8.22
C PHE A 203 13.81 -11.39 -8.79
N ASP A 204 13.89 -11.20 -10.11
CA ASP A 204 15.14 -10.90 -10.79
C ASP A 204 15.68 -9.52 -10.39
N GLU A 205 17.02 -9.39 -10.41
CA GLU A 205 17.65 -8.08 -10.36
C GLU A 205 17.07 -7.19 -11.47
N ASN A 206 16.78 -5.94 -11.10
CA ASN A 206 16.14 -4.92 -11.91
C ASN A 206 14.63 -5.07 -12.13
N ALA A 207 13.98 -5.95 -11.37
CA ALA A 207 12.52 -5.92 -11.24
C ALA A 207 12.03 -4.51 -10.87
N LYS A 208 10.88 -4.12 -11.43
CA LYS A 208 10.27 -2.81 -11.15
C LYS A 208 9.85 -2.73 -9.69
N GLN A 209 10.22 -1.66 -9.00
CA GLN A 209 9.86 -1.42 -7.59
C GLN A 209 8.37 -1.65 -7.29
N ALA A 210 7.47 -1.09 -8.09
CA ALA A 210 6.03 -1.28 -7.90
C ALA A 210 5.60 -2.76 -7.91
N LYS A 211 6.26 -3.62 -8.70
CA LYS A 211 5.96 -5.05 -8.74
C LYS A 211 6.39 -5.74 -7.43
N VAL A 212 7.55 -5.37 -6.90
CA VAL A 212 8.10 -5.91 -5.65
C VAL A 212 7.25 -5.44 -4.46
N MET A 213 6.96 -4.14 -4.37
CA MET A 213 6.16 -3.58 -3.27
C MET A 213 4.73 -4.12 -3.24
N ASN A 214 4.10 -4.31 -4.41
CA ASN A 214 2.78 -4.94 -4.49
C ASN A 214 2.78 -6.41 -4.05
N TYR A 215 3.91 -7.10 -4.12
CA TYR A 215 4.03 -8.48 -3.64
C TYR A 215 4.20 -8.53 -2.11
N ILE A 216 4.92 -7.55 -1.55
CA ILE A 216 5.12 -7.41 -0.09
C ILE A 216 3.79 -7.08 0.61
N ASP A 217 2.94 -6.25 -0.01
CA ASP A 217 1.56 -5.94 0.42
C ASP A 217 1.43 -5.43 1.87
N ILE A 218 2.47 -4.74 2.36
CA ILE A 218 2.47 -4.00 3.64
C ILE A 218 3.28 -2.71 3.49
N ASP A 219 2.95 -1.71 4.32
CA ASP A 219 3.68 -0.44 4.33
C ASP A 219 5.07 -0.60 4.97
N PRO A 220 6.10 0.10 4.45
CA PRO A 220 7.43 0.10 5.05
C PRO A 220 7.41 0.82 6.40
N TYR A 221 8.12 0.24 7.37
CA TYR A 221 8.41 0.90 8.65
C TYR A 221 9.41 2.05 8.46
N SER A 222 10.36 1.91 7.53
CA SER A 222 11.37 2.93 7.27
C SER A 222 11.86 2.90 5.83
N ILE A 223 12.28 4.07 5.31
CA ILE A 223 12.86 4.25 3.98
C ILE A 223 14.16 5.06 4.13
N CYS A 224 15.28 4.48 3.70
CA CYS A 224 16.60 5.12 3.77
C CYS A 224 17.12 5.43 2.36
N TYR A 225 17.36 6.71 2.09
CA TYR A 225 18.04 7.22 0.90
C TYR A 225 19.51 7.44 1.23
N SER A 226 20.40 6.77 0.51
CA SER A 226 21.83 6.80 0.79
C SER A 226 22.62 7.45 -0.35
N GLN A 227 23.71 8.14 -0.03
CA GLN A 227 24.68 8.69 -0.99
C GLN A 227 25.22 7.65 -1.96
N SER A 228 25.15 6.36 -1.62
CA SER A 228 25.50 5.26 -2.52
C SER A 228 24.54 5.07 -3.72
N GLY A 229 23.49 5.89 -3.85
CA GLY A 229 22.46 5.77 -4.87
C GLY A 229 21.53 4.58 -4.63
N ARG A 230 21.39 4.18 -3.37
CA ARG A 230 20.52 3.09 -2.93
C ARG A 230 19.38 3.63 -2.09
N VAL A 231 18.19 3.07 -2.33
CA VAL A 231 17.00 3.31 -1.51
C VAL A 231 16.63 1.99 -0.84
N THR A 232 16.65 1.97 0.49
CA THR A 232 16.36 0.79 1.29
C THR A 232 15.03 0.93 2.01
N TYR A 233 14.08 0.06 1.68
CA TYR A 233 12.80 -0.05 2.37
C TYR A 233 12.92 -1.13 3.44
N THR A 234 12.59 -0.79 4.69
CA THR A 234 12.60 -1.71 5.83
C THR A 234 11.17 -1.98 6.27
N TYR A 235 10.79 -3.25 6.33
CA TYR A 235 9.48 -3.73 6.74
C TYR A 235 9.62 -4.52 8.04
N LYS A 236 8.80 -4.19 9.03
CA LYS A 236 8.64 -4.97 10.26
C LYS A 236 7.33 -5.72 10.20
N TYR A 237 7.39 -7.04 10.32
CA TYR A 237 6.19 -7.87 10.28
C TYR A 237 6.34 -9.14 11.11
N TYR A 238 5.23 -9.81 11.38
CA TYR A 238 5.23 -11.12 11.99
C TYR A 238 4.19 -12.04 11.36
N TYR A 239 4.42 -13.34 11.40
CA TYR A 239 3.53 -14.34 10.83
C TYR A 239 3.43 -15.55 11.76
N LYS A 240 2.41 -16.37 11.51
CA LYS A 240 2.17 -17.58 12.30
C LYS A 240 2.79 -18.79 11.60
N LEU A 241 3.57 -19.56 12.36
CA LEU A 241 4.15 -20.82 11.93
C LEU A 241 3.11 -21.96 12.02
N ASP A 242 3.37 -23.06 11.31
CA ASP A 242 2.48 -24.24 11.29
C ASP A 242 2.25 -24.84 12.69
N ASN A 243 3.24 -24.74 13.58
CA ASN A 243 3.15 -25.21 14.96
C ASN A 243 2.32 -24.27 15.86
N GLY A 244 1.88 -23.13 15.35
CA GLY A 244 1.08 -22.15 16.06
C GLY A 244 1.85 -20.96 16.63
N ASP A 245 3.18 -21.00 16.62
CA ASP A 245 4.02 -19.91 17.14
C ASP A 245 3.99 -18.69 16.22
N GLU A 246 4.33 -17.52 16.77
CA GLU A 246 4.46 -16.29 15.99
C GLU A 246 5.94 -15.92 15.85
N GLN A 247 6.40 -15.71 14.61
CA GLN A 247 7.77 -15.33 14.27
C GLN A 247 7.77 -13.90 13.74
N ALA A 248 8.58 -13.03 14.35
CA ALA A 248 8.84 -11.68 13.87
C ALA A 248 10.00 -11.68 12.86
N ALA A 249 9.92 -10.79 11.87
CA ALA A 249 10.92 -10.64 10.82
C ALA A 249 11.09 -9.18 10.41
N VAL A 250 12.33 -8.82 10.07
CA VAL A 250 12.68 -7.55 9.43
C VAL A 250 13.14 -7.83 8.01
N LEU A 251 12.35 -7.40 7.04
CA LEU A 251 12.71 -7.47 5.61
C LEU A 251 13.28 -6.13 5.18
N ARG A 252 14.49 -6.11 4.63
CA ARG A 252 15.08 -4.95 3.96
C ARG A 252 15.13 -5.20 2.46
N VAL A 253 14.62 -4.27 1.68
CA VAL A 253 14.54 -4.35 0.22
C VAL A 253 15.25 -3.16 -0.38
N VAL A 254 16.25 -3.42 -1.21
CA VAL A 254 17.14 -2.39 -1.76
C VAL A 254 16.83 -2.18 -3.23
N PHE A 255 16.58 -0.93 -3.58
CA PHE A 255 16.46 -0.44 -4.95
C PHE A 255 17.60 0.52 -5.28
N ASN A 256 17.87 0.73 -6.57
CA ASN A 256 18.66 1.88 -7.01
C ASN A 256 17.76 3.12 -7.21
N GLU A 257 18.37 4.26 -7.54
CA GLU A 257 17.67 5.52 -7.84
C GLU A 257 16.62 5.41 -8.96
N ASP A 258 16.79 4.48 -9.90
CA ASP A 258 15.83 4.23 -10.99
C ASP A 258 14.62 3.37 -10.57
N GLY A 259 14.50 3.01 -9.28
CA GLY A 259 13.44 2.14 -8.77
C GLY A 259 13.57 0.71 -9.28
N LYS A 260 14.81 0.22 -9.43
CA LYS A 260 15.15 -1.14 -9.87
C LYS A 260 15.62 -1.96 -8.69
N PHE A 261 14.96 -3.09 -8.47
CA PHE A 261 15.30 -4.02 -7.39
C PHE A 261 16.75 -4.48 -7.53
N LYS A 262 17.48 -4.51 -6.40
CA LYS A 262 18.85 -5.00 -6.35
C LYS A 262 18.96 -6.28 -5.56
N TYR A 263 18.54 -6.25 -4.31
CA TYR A 263 18.52 -7.41 -3.43
C TYR A 263 17.61 -7.16 -2.25
N SER A 264 17.33 -8.23 -1.51
CA SER A 264 16.65 -8.17 -0.22
C SER A 264 17.38 -9.01 0.82
N THR A 265 17.18 -8.67 2.08
CA THR A 265 17.65 -9.47 3.21
C THR A 265 16.52 -9.59 4.21
N THR A 266 16.30 -10.80 4.73
CA THR A 266 15.34 -11.03 5.81
C THR A 266 16.08 -11.47 7.06
N GLU A 267 15.81 -10.78 8.16
CA GLU A 267 16.34 -11.10 9.48
C GLU A 267 15.19 -11.60 10.36
N LEU A 268 15.30 -12.81 10.91
CA LEU A 268 14.35 -13.31 11.91
C LEU A 268 14.69 -12.69 13.26
N VAL A 269 13.70 -12.05 13.88
CA VAL A 269 13.90 -11.37 15.16
C VAL A 269 13.71 -12.38 16.29
N TYR A 270 14.77 -12.55 17.08
CA TYR A 270 14.74 -13.30 18.34
C TYR A 270 14.54 -12.34 19.51
N PRO A 271 13.96 -12.80 20.64
CA PRO A 271 13.74 -11.96 21.82
C PRO A 271 15.01 -11.26 22.35
N ASP A 272 16.19 -11.86 22.16
CA ASP A 272 17.47 -11.26 22.57
C ASP A 272 17.85 -10.02 21.75
N ASN A 273 17.19 -9.80 20.61
CA ASN A 273 17.41 -8.69 19.68
C ASN A 273 16.19 -7.74 19.58
N MET A 274 15.21 -7.83 20.51
CA MET A 274 14.07 -6.91 20.59
C MET A 274 14.35 -5.70 21.48
#